data_AF-A0A662IVP6-F1
#
_entry.id   AF-A0A662IVP6-F1
#
_cell.length_a   1.000
_cell.length_b   1.000
_cell.length_c   1.000
_cell.angle_alpha   90.00
_cell.angle_beta   90.00
_cell.angle_gamma   90.00
#
_symmetry.space_group_name_H-M   'P 1'
#
loop_
_entity.id
_entity.type
_entity.pdbx_description
1 polymer ?
#
loop_
_entity_poly.entity_id
_entity_poly.type
_entity_poly.pdbx_seq_one_letter_code
_entity_poly.pdbx_strand_id
1 'polypeptide(L)'
;MARCEVCGEREAAYVCRRCSRRVCPDCFEPYSWLCKLCYEPLHKRVEYGAFTPSATSMLPKVLFIAGLAMIFLGMIVMLMVPLLLEQAGIQGSGGFIVFIGPFPIAFGAGPHGSHLIIAGVIIALAMLAFIWLYKPWTTR
;
A
#
# COMPACT_ATOMS: atom_id res chain seq x y z
N MET A 1 -56.11 14.97 4.80
CA MET A 1 -54.80 14.31 4.63
C MET A 1 -54.13 14.09 5.98
N ALA A 2 -53.38 13.00 6.15
CA ALA A 2 -52.55 12.80 7.33
C ALA A 2 -51.28 13.65 7.22
N ARG A 3 -50.92 14.37 8.29
CA ARG A 3 -49.67 15.15 8.35
C ARG A 3 -48.49 14.27 8.70
N CYS A 4 -47.30 14.75 8.37
CA CYS A 4 -46.04 14.10 8.74
C CYS A 4 -45.89 14.04 10.27
N GLU A 5 -45.70 12.84 10.80
CA GLU A 5 -45.52 12.58 12.24
C GLU A 5 -44.11 12.90 12.73
N VAL A 6 -43.23 13.37 11.83
CA VAL A 6 -41.84 13.78 12.16
C VAL A 6 -41.70 15.31 12.21
N CYS A 7 -42.30 16.04 11.26
CA CYS A 7 -42.20 17.51 11.20
C CYS A 7 -43.51 18.26 11.45
N GLY A 8 -44.68 17.61 11.42
CA GLY A 8 -45.99 18.22 11.72
C GLY A 8 -46.53 19.23 10.71
N GLU A 9 -45.70 19.71 9.78
CA GLU A 9 -46.04 20.79 8.85
C GLU A 9 -46.59 20.29 7.50
N ARG A 10 -45.92 19.29 6.90
CA ARG A 10 -46.20 18.79 5.55
C ARG A 10 -47.13 17.58 5.54
N GLU A 11 -47.76 17.33 4.40
CA GLU A 11 -48.55 16.10 4.18
C GLU A 11 -47.64 14.86 4.12
N ALA A 12 -48.12 13.76 4.67
CA ALA A 12 -47.40 12.50 4.63
C ALA A 12 -47.64 11.77 3.30
N ALA A 13 -46.55 11.32 2.68
CA ALA A 13 -46.57 10.57 1.42
C ALA A 13 -46.04 9.13 1.57
N TYR A 14 -45.20 8.88 2.58
CA TYR A 14 -44.51 7.60 2.80
C TYR A 14 -44.73 7.05 4.21
N VAL A 15 -44.53 5.74 4.39
CA VAL A 15 -44.60 5.06 5.70
C VAL A 15 -43.23 4.45 6.02
N CYS A 16 -42.67 4.76 7.19
CA CYS A 16 -41.39 4.22 7.62
C CYS A 16 -41.48 2.71 7.91
N ARG A 17 -40.59 1.90 7.31
CA ARG A 17 -40.58 0.43 7.52
C ARG A 17 -40.41 -0.01 8.97
N ARG A 18 -39.70 0.79 9.78
CA ARG A 18 -39.24 0.40 11.13
C ARG A 18 -40.17 0.87 12.24
N CYS A 19 -40.70 2.08 12.14
CA CYS A 19 -41.53 2.68 13.20
C CYS A 19 -42.96 2.99 12.75
N SER A 20 -43.35 2.58 11.53
CA SER A 20 -44.67 2.75 10.92
C SER A 20 -45.23 4.18 10.89
N ARG A 21 -44.41 5.18 11.21
CA ARG A 21 -44.81 6.59 11.13
C ARG A 21 -45.07 7.03 9.69
N ARG A 22 -46.04 7.92 9.52
CA ARG A 22 -46.34 8.60 8.25
C ARG A 22 -45.46 9.83 8.07
N VAL A 23 -44.75 9.91 6.94
CA VAL A 23 -43.64 10.84 6.74
C VAL A 23 -43.76 11.58 5.40
N CYS A 24 -43.37 12.85 5.38
CA CYS A 24 -43.25 13.64 4.15
C CYS A 24 -41.97 13.24 3.38
N PRO A 25 -41.86 13.59 2.08
CA PRO A 25 -40.68 13.29 1.26
C PRO A 25 -39.36 13.79 1.87
N ASP A 26 -39.36 14.95 2.52
CA ASP A 26 -38.14 15.54 3.10
C ASP A 26 -37.66 14.90 4.42
N CYS A 27 -38.53 14.19 5.12
CA CYS A 27 -38.16 13.48 6.36
C CYS A 27 -37.93 11.98 6.14
N PHE A 28 -37.97 11.54 4.88
CA PHE A 28 -37.89 10.17 4.45
C PHE A 28 -36.60 9.92 3.65
N GLU A 29 -35.90 8.83 3.96
CA GLU A 29 -34.68 8.43 3.27
C GLU A 29 -35.03 7.37 2.20
N PRO A 30 -34.97 7.70 0.89
CA PRO A 30 -35.51 6.85 -0.17
C PRO A 30 -34.79 5.49 -0.28
N TYR A 31 -33.47 5.48 -0.09
CA TYR A 31 -32.65 4.27 -0.26
C TYR A 31 -32.85 3.25 0.85
N SER A 32 -33.05 3.73 2.08
CA SER A 32 -33.15 2.87 3.25
C SER A 32 -34.60 2.59 3.67
N TRP A 33 -35.56 3.29 3.05
CA TRP A 33 -37.00 3.19 3.28
C TRP A 33 -37.38 3.46 4.75
N LEU A 34 -36.67 4.41 5.37
CA LEU A 34 -36.74 4.76 6.78
C LEU A 34 -36.96 6.27 6.93
N CYS A 35 -37.53 6.70 8.06
CA CYS A 35 -37.51 8.11 8.43
C CYS A 35 -36.13 8.51 8.97
N LYS A 36 -35.79 9.81 8.92
CA LYS A 36 -34.50 10.34 9.42
C LYS A 36 -34.15 9.87 10.84
N LEU A 37 -35.14 9.91 11.75
CA LEU A 37 -35.00 9.44 13.14
C LEU A 37 -34.62 7.96 13.24
N CYS A 38 -35.02 7.16 12.26
CA CYS A 38 -34.66 5.76 12.21
C CYS A 38 -33.35 5.50 11.47
N TYR A 39 -33.03 6.34 10.50
CA TYR A 39 -31.83 6.25 9.69
C TYR A 39 -30.57 6.70 10.45
N GLU A 40 -30.61 7.82 11.18
CA GLU A 40 -29.45 8.40 11.87
C GLU A 40 -28.69 7.40 12.78
N PRO A 41 -29.37 6.60 13.64
CA PRO A 41 -28.68 5.62 14.48
C PRO A 41 -28.06 4.46 13.68
N LEU A 42 -28.58 4.19 12.49
CA LEU A 42 -28.18 3.06 11.65
C LEU A 42 -26.99 3.46 10.76
N HIS A 43 -27.01 4.66 10.19
CA HIS A 43 -25.90 5.24 9.43
C HIS A 43 -24.64 5.33 10.29
N LYS A 44 -24.76 5.85 11.52
CA LYS A 44 -23.62 5.96 12.44
C LYS A 44 -22.98 4.62 12.78
N ARG A 45 -23.76 3.52 12.76
CA ARG A 45 -23.22 2.18 13.01
C ARG A 45 -22.49 1.59 11.80
N VAL A 46 -22.85 2.01 10.59
CA VAL A 46 -22.21 1.56 9.34
C VAL A 46 -20.94 2.36 9.07
N GLU A 47 -20.98 3.68 9.26
CA GLU A 47 -19.83 4.57 9.04
C GLU A 47 -18.67 4.26 10.01
N TYR A 48 -18.98 3.89 11.26
CA TYR A 48 -17.98 3.44 12.25
C TYR A 48 -17.78 1.92 12.29
N GLY A 49 -18.56 1.15 11.53
CA GLY A 49 -18.52 -0.32 11.49
C GLY A 49 -17.79 -0.89 10.27
N ALA A 50 -17.47 -0.05 9.28
CA ALA A 50 -16.62 -0.43 8.17
C ALA A 50 -15.15 -0.42 8.62
N PHE A 51 -14.59 -1.61 8.79
CA PHE A 51 -13.20 -1.88 9.18
C PHE A 51 -12.90 -1.77 10.67
N THR A 52 -13.40 -2.75 11.44
CA THR A 52 -12.59 -3.26 12.54
C THR A 52 -11.57 -4.23 11.93
N PRO A 53 -10.26 -3.92 11.89
CA PRO A 53 -9.26 -4.96 11.77
C PRO A 53 -9.29 -5.74 13.09
N SER A 54 -10.29 -6.62 13.26
CA SER A 54 -10.36 -7.58 14.34
C SER A 54 -9.40 -8.73 14.02
N ALA A 55 -8.11 -8.41 14.06
CA ALA A 55 -7.09 -9.39 14.29
C ALA A 55 -5.89 -8.64 14.86
N THR A 56 -5.74 -8.69 16.19
CA THR A 56 -4.45 -8.72 16.89
C THR A 56 -3.65 -9.95 16.42
N SER A 57 -3.44 -10.04 15.12
CA SER A 57 -2.70 -11.11 14.48
C SER A 57 -1.25 -10.68 14.57
N MET A 58 -0.47 -11.40 15.37
CA MET A 58 0.98 -11.26 15.34
C MET A 58 1.55 -11.72 13.99
N LEU A 59 0.74 -12.37 13.14
CA LEU A 59 1.12 -12.93 11.85
C LEU A 59 1.76 -11.89 10.90
N PRO A 60 1.16 -10.71 10.61
CA PRO A 60 1.81 -9.69 9.78
C PRO A 60 3.15 -9.20 10.36
N LYS A 61 3.28 -9.11 11.69
CA LYS A 61 4.55 -8.72 12.32
C LYS A 61 5.61 -9.81 12.18
N VAL A 62 5.23 -11.08 12.35
CA VAL A 62 6.10 -12.24 12.20
C VAL A 62 6.53 -12.42 10.74
N LEU A 63 5.61 -12.28 9.79
CA LEU A 63 5.91 -12.30 8.35
C LEU A 63 6.90 -11.19 7.96
N PHE A 64 6.73 -9.99 8.51
CA PHE A 64 7.64 -8.87 8.27
C PHE A 64 9.05 -9.16 8.83
N ILE A 65 9.16 -9.60 10.08
CA ILE A 65 10.44 -9.91 10.71
C ILE A 65 11.12 -11.10 10.02
N ALA A 66 10.36 -12.13 9.64
CA ALA A 66 10.87 -13.28 8.91
C ALA A 66 11.41 -12.88 7.53
N GLY A 67 10.68 -12.04 6.79
CA GLY A 67 11.14 -11.50 5.52
C GLY A 67 12.42 -10.68 5.66
N LEU A 68 12.48 -9.81 6.68
CA LEU A 68 13.68 -9.03 6.97
C LEU A 68 14.88 -9.92 7.29
N ALA A 69 14.70 -10.95 8.12
CA ALA A 69 15.76 -11.90 8.47
C ALA A 69 16.27 -12.67 7.25
N MET A 70 15.37 -13.11 6.34
CA MET A 70 15.75 -13.79 5.10
C MET A 70 16.58 -12.90 4.17
N ILE A 71 16.26 -11.61 4.07
CA ILE A 71 17.03 -10.64 3.28
C ILE A 71 18.44 -10.46 3.87
N PHE A 72 18.55 -10.25 5.19
CA PHE A 72 19.86 -10.14 5.84
C PHE A 72 20.69 -11.41 5.69
N LEU A 73 20.07 -12.59 5.87
CA LEU A 73 20.75 -13.87 5.66
C LEU A 73 21.28 -13.99 4.24
N GLY A 74 20.47 -13.66 3.23
CA GLY A 74 20.89 -13.66 1.83
C GLY A 74 22.05 -12.71 1.55
N MET A 75 22.00 -11.49 2.09
CA MET A 75 23.09 -10.52 1.95
C MET A 75 24.38 -11.02 2.59
N ILE A 76 24.32 -11.58 3.80
CA ILE A 76 25.50 -12.09 4.51
C ILE A 76 26.13 -13.25 3.72
N VAL A 77 25.32 -14.19 3.23
CA VAL A 77 25.81 -15.30 2.40
C VAL A 77 26.49 -14.77 1.14
N MET A 78 25.84 -13.85 0.41
CA MET A 78 26.41 -13.26 -0.81
C MET A 78 27.72 -12.49 -0.55
N LEU A 79 27.84 -11.82 0.60
CA LEU A 79 29.08 -11.14 1.00
C LEU A 79 30.19 -12.11 1.41
N MET A 80 29.84 -13.30 1.90
CA MET A 80 30.80 -14.34 2.28
C MET A 80 31.35 -15.12 1.07
N VAL A 81 30.60 -15.22 -0.03
CA VAL A 81 31.03 -15.92 -1.26
C VAL A 81 32.44 -15.53 -1.75
N PRO A 82 32.80 -14.24 -1.92
CA PRO A 82 34.14 -13.87 -2.40
C PRO A 82 35.26 -14.28 -1.43
N LEU A 83 35.03 -14.19 -0.12
CA LEU A 83 35.98 -14.62 0.91
C LEU A 83 36.23 -16.13 0.84
N LEU A 84 35.19 -16.93 0.63
CA LEU A 84 35.30 -18.38 0.46
C LEU A 84 36.02 -18.77 -0.84
N LEU A 85 35.79 -18.04 -1.93
CA LEU A 85 36.44 -18.29 -3.21
C LEU A 85 37.95 -17.99 -3.17
N GLU A 86 38.37 -16.93 -2.47
CA GLU A 86 39.79 -16.64 -2.26
C GLU A 86 40.54 -17.78 -1.55
N GLN A 87 39.90 -18.42 -0.56
CA GLN A 87 40.47 -19.55 0.18
C GLN A 87 40.59 -20.81 -0.70
N ALA A 88 39.74 -20.94 -1.72
CA ALA A 88 39.76 -22.02 -2.70
C ALA A 88 40.75 -21.77 -3.87
N GLY A 89 41.52 -20.67 -3.83
CA GLY A 89 42.46 -20.31 -4.89
C GLY A 89 41.80 -19.80 -6.18
N ILE A 90 40.49 -19.57 -6.15
CA ILE A 90 39.70 -19.04 -7.27
C ILE A 90 39.56 -17.53 -7.03
N GLN A 91 40.06 -16.71 -7.95
CA GLN A 91 39.91 -15.24 -7.86
C GLN A 91 38.43 -14.86 -7.97
N GLY A 92 37.74 -14.78 -6.83
CA GLY A 92 36.37 -14.33 -6.73
C GLY A 92 36.29 -12.82 -6.89
N SER A 93 35.43 -12.33 -7.79
CA SER A 93 35.11 -10.91 -7.90
C SER A 93 33.69 -10.69 -7.42
N GLY A 94 33.52 -9.81 -6.42
CA GLY A 94 32.24 -9.47 -5.84
C GLY A 94 31.94 -7.99 -6.04
N GLY A 95 30.72 -7.65 -6.41
CA GLY A 95 30.27 -6.27 -6.51
C GLY A 95 28.83 -6.13 -6.05
N PHE A 96 28.53 -5.05 -5.35
CA PHE A 96 27.15 -4.70 -4.99
C PHE A 96 26.89 -3.24 -5.35
N ILE A 97 25.67 -2.97 -5.83
CA ILE A 97 25.23 -1.64 -6.26
C ILE A 97 24.12 -1.20 -5.30
N VAL A 98 24.34 -0.11 -4.59
CA VAL A 98 23.34 0.50 -3.70
C VAL A 98 22.75 1.72 -4.40
N PHE A 99 21.44 1.70 -4.61
CA PHE A 99 20.71 2.83 -5.17
C PHE A 99 20.26 3.77 -4.05
N ILE A 100 20.97 4.89 -3.88
CA ILE A 100 20.57 5.97 -2.97
C ILE A 100 19.97 7.08 -3.83
N GLY A 101 18.65 7.01 -4.07
CA GLY A 101 17.99 7.90 -5.04
C GLY A 101 18.45 7.64 -6.48
N PRO A 102 18.49 8.65 -7.38
CA PRO A 102 18.93 8.46 -8.77
C PRO A 102 20.44 8.25 -8.91
N PHE A 103 21.21 8.30 -7.82
CA PHE A 103 22.66 8.15 -7.85
C PHE A 103 23.05 6.70 -7.52
N PRO A 104 23.56 5.93 -8.51
CA PRO A 104 24.06 4.57 -8.29
C PRO A 104 25.44 4.62 -7.63
N ILE A 105 25.60 4.00 -6.46
CA ILE A 105 26.91 3.82 -5.83
C ILE A 105 27.31 2.35 -5.95
N ALA A 106 28.32 2.07 -6.77
CA ALA A 106 28.85 0.73 -7.01
C ALA A 106 30.13 0.51 -6.20
N PHE A 107 30.14 -0.55 -5.38
CA PHE A 107 31.33 -1.02 -4.70
C PHE A 107 31.74 -2.36 -5.29
N GLY A 108 32.99 -2.45 -5.76
CA GLY A 108 33.57 -3.67 -6.32
C GLY A 108 34.82 -4.07 -5.55
N ALA A 109 34.91 -5.34 -5.20
CA ALA A 109 36.06 -5.95 -4.54
C ALA A 109 36.55 -7.16 -5.36
N GLY A 110 37.87 -7.34 -5.42
CA GLY A 110 38.54 -8.43 -6.14
C GLY A 110 39.19 -8.01 -7.47
N PRO A 111 39.93 -8.93 -8.13
CA PRO A 111 40.82 -8.63 -9.27
C PRO A 111 40.11 -8.08 -10.51
N HIS A 112 38.84 -8.45 -10.71
CA HIS A 112 37.97 -7.93 -11.78
C HIS A 112 36.91 -6.93 -11.27
N GLY A 113 37.04 -6.45 -10.02
CA GLY A 113 36.10 -5.51 -9.42
C GLY A 113 36.01 -4.20 -10.21
N SER A 114 37.11 -3.76 -10.83
CA SER A 114 37.12 -2.61 -11.73
C SER A 114 36.21 -2.80 -12.95
N HIS A 115 36.21 -3.99 -13.57
CA HIS A 115 35.34 -4.28 -14.70
C HIS A 115 33.86 -4.35 -14.30
N LEU A 116 33.56 -4.90 -13.11
CA LEU A 116 32.20 -4.94 -12.58
C LEU A 116 31.67 -3.55 -12.21
N ILE A 117 32.50 -2.67 -11.65
CA ILE A 117 32.15 -1.27 -11.40
C ILE A 117 31.87 -0.55 -12.73
N ILE A 118 32.72 -0.73 -13.75
CA ILE A 118 32.51 -0.14 -15.07
C ILE A 118 31.19 -0.63 -15.68
N ALA A 119 30.91 -1.94 -15.65
CA ALA A 119 29.65 -2.49 -16.13
C ALA A 119 28.44 -1.94 -15.36
N GLY A 120 28.53 -1.84 -14.03
CA GLY A 120 27.49 -1.27 -13.18
C GLY A 120 27.22 0.21 -13.48
N VAL A 121 28.25 1.00 -13.70
CA VAL A 121 28.13 2.42 -14.11
C VAL A 121 27.48 2.54 -15.48
N ILE A 122 27.85 1.71 -16.45
CA ILE A 122 27.23 1.70 -17.80
C ILE A 122 25.74 1.37 -17.70
N ILE A 123 25.38 0.32 -16.95
CA ILE A 123 23.97 -0.07 -16.76
C ILE A 123 23.19 1.05 -16.08
N ALA A 124 23.77 1.70 -15.07
CA ALA A 124 23.08 2.76 -14.35
C ALA A 124 22.93 4.05 -15.18
N LEU A 125 23.91 4.40 -16.02
CA LEU A 125 23.78 5.47 -17.02
C LEU A 125 22.71 5.12 -18.06
N ALA A 126 22.64 3.87 -18.52
CA ALA A 126 21.60 3.42 -19.43
C ALA A 126 20.19 3.50 -18.79
N MET A 127 20.06 3.12 -17.52
CA MET A 127 18.80 3.28 -16.77
C MET A 127 18.42 4.76 -16.59
N LEU A 128 19.36 5.64 -16.27
CA LEU A 128 19.11 7.08 -16.16
C LEU A 128 18.72 7.71 -17.50
N ALA A 129 19.40 7.33 -18.59
CA ALA A 129 19.05 7.75 -19.95
C ALA A 129 17.66 7.27 -20.34
N PHE A 130 17.31 6.02 -20.03
CA PHE A 130 15.99 5.46 -20.25
C PHE A 130 14.93 6.24 -19.45
N ILE A 131 15.15 6.51 -18.17
CA ILE A 131 14.23 7.34 -17.36
C ILE A 131 14.08 8.74 -17.97
N TRP A 132 15.15 9.37 -18.42
CA TRP A 132 15.11 10.67 -19.10
C TRP A 132 14.35 10.63 -20.43
N LEU A 133 14.47 9.55 -21.20
CA LEU A 133 13.77 9.32 -22.48
C LEU A 133 12.29 9.01 -22.30
N TYR A 134 11.90 8.38 -21.18
CA TYR A 134 10.50 8.09 -20.86
C TYR A 134 9.81 9.22 -20.07
N LYS A 135 10.57 10.09 -19.40
CA LYS A 135 10.07 11.30 -18.72
C LYS A 135 9.24 12.25 -19.60
N PRO A 136 9.56 12.51 -20.89
CA PRO A 136 8.72 13.37 -21.73
C PRO A 136 7.34 12.79 -22.05
N TRP A 137 7.08 11.50 -21.75
CA TRP A 137 5.80 10.84 -22.06
C TRP A 137 4.79 10.86 -20.89
N THR A 138 5.25 11.08 -19.65
CA THR A 138 4.40 11.05 -18.44
C THR A 138 3.95 12.44 -17.95
N THR A 139 4.35 13.51 -18.66
CA THR A 139 4.04 14.91 -18.30
C THR A 139 3.18 15.64 -19.35
N ARG A 140 2.44 14.91 -20.19
CA ARG A 140 1.32 15.45 -20.98
C ARG A 140 0.02 14.79 -20.58
#